data_AF-A0A6I4MXT0-F1
#
_entry.id   AF-A0A6I4MXT0-F1
#
_cell.length_a   1.000
_cell.length_b   1.000
_cell.length_c   1.000
_cell.angle_alpha   90.00
_cell.angle_beta   90.00
_cell.angle_gamma   90.00
#
_symmetry.space_group_name_H-M   'P 1'
#
loop_
_entity.id
_entity.type
_entity.pdbx_description
1 polymer ?
#
loop_
_entity_poly.entity_id
_entity_poly.type
_entity_poly.pdbx_seq_one_letter_code
_entity_poly.pdbx_strand_id
1 'polypeptide(L)'
;MAVYVIRRLLVNALVFLLISVGIFVLVRVAPGDPVRMMVDPEQMRGGGAAFIEAKRDELGLDRSIVVQYGHWLSGALHGDFGYSYVGHRPVSAVLGERLGPTPQLMGAALAVALVVSIALGVAAAVRRNTSVDYGATVLNIAAVSVPPFFPGIVGIYLFSLNPPAPRPRGRLEVRGALSITAAPRGPRSACDQREQEKSAGRSILSIRSALGTRPHRPCHHLHEL
;
A
#
# COMPACT_ATOMS: atom_id res chain seq x y z
N MET A 1 9.13 -40.25 0.97
CA MET A 1 9.13 -38.85 1.46
C MET A 1 9.20 -37.82 0.34
N ALA A 2 10.19 -37.88 -0.57
CA ALA A 2 10.31 -36.92 -1.69
C ALA A 2 9.05 -36.81 -2.58
N VAL A 3 8.47 -37.95 -2.98
CA VAL A 3 7.23 -37.98 -3.80
C VAL A 3 6.06 -37.29 -3.10
N TYR A 4 5.94 -37.45 -1.77
CA TYR A 4 4.89 -36.79 -0.97
C TYR A 4 5.11 -35.27 -0.89
N VAL A 5 6.36 -34.84 -0.66
CA VAL A 5 6.71 -33.41 -0.63
C VAL A 5 6.44 -32.75 -1.98
N ILE A 6 6.88 -33.37 -3.08
CA ILE A 6 6.65 -32.86 -4.44
C ILE A 6 5.14 -32.79 -4.74
N ARG A 7 4.38 -33.84 -4.43
CA ARG A 7 2.93 -33.84 -4.61
C ARG A 7 2.27 -32.70 -3.84
N ARG A 8 2.70 -32.44 -2.60
CA ARG A 8 2.14 -31.36 -1.77
C ARG A 8 2.52 -29.98 -2.27
N LEU A 9 3.75 -29.79 -2.75
CA LEU A 9 4.18 -28.54 -3.38
C LEU A 9 3.41 -28.26 -4.67
N LEU A 10 3.17 -29.28 -5.50
CA LEU A 10 2.38 -29.14 -6.73
C LEU A 10 0.92 -28.78 -6.43
N VAL A 11 0.30 -29.44 -5.44
CA VAL A 11 -1.07 -29.10 -5.02
C VAL A 11 -1.14 -27.67 -4.50
N ASN A 12 -0.20 -27.24 -3.65
CA ASN A 12 -0.17 -25.87 -3.14
C ASN A 12 0.05 -24.84 -4.26
N ALA A 13 0.97 -25.11 -5.19
CA ALA A 13 1.23 -24.25 -6.33
C ALA A 13 -0.02 -24.10 -7.21
N LEU A 14 -0.74 -25.20 -7.46
CA LEU A 14 -2.00 -25.18 -8.19
C LEU A 14 -3.07 -24.36 -7.46
N VAL A 15 -3.20 -24.53 -6.14
CA VAL A 15 -4.15 -23.75 -5.33
C VAL A 15 -3.82 -22.26 -5.38
N PHE A 16 -2.56 -21.88 -5.19
CA PHE A 16 -2.14 -20.48 -5.30
C PHE A 16 -2.40 -19.90 -6.68
N LEU A 17 -2.14 -20.67 -7.75
CA LEU A 17 -2.41 -20.25 -9.11
C LEU A 17 -3.91 -20.06 -9.38
N LEU A 18 -4.76 -20.95 -8.89
CA LEU A 18 -6.21 -20.81 -9.02
C LEU A 18 -6.74 -19.59 -8.25
N ILE A 19 -6.24 -19.36 -7.04
CA ILE A 19 -6.59 -18.20 -6.23
C ILE A 19 -6.10 -16.91 -6.89
N SER A 20 -4.87 -16.86 -7.40
CA SER A 20 -4.34 -15.67 -8.06
C SER A 20 -5.10 -15.33 -9.33
N VAL A 21 -5.43 -16.33 -10.16
CA VAL A 21 -6.29 -16.15 -11.33
C VAL A 21 -7.67 -15.65 -10.90
N GLY A 22 -8.27 -16.27 -9.88
CA GLY A 22 -9.58 -15.89 -9.36
C GLY A 22 -9.62 -14.43 -8.88
N ILE A 23 -8.63 -14.01 -8.09
CA ILE A 23 -8.49 -12.62 -7.63
C ILE A 23 -8.26 -11.68 -8.80
N PHE A 24 -7.39 -12.04 -9.75
CA PHE A 24 -7.09 -11.20 -10.91
C PHE A 24 -8.33 -10.95 -11.78
N VAL A 25 -9.12 -12.00 -12.02
CA VAL A 25 -10.40 -11.88 -12.73
C VAL A 25 -11.40 -11.08 -11.92
N LEU A 26 -11.53 -11.34 -10.62
CA LEU A 26 -12.44 -10.61 -9.74
C LEU A 26 -12.15 -9.10 -9.73
N VAL A 27 -10.89 -8.71 -9.64
CA VAL A 27 -10.46 -7.30 -9.69
C VAL A 27 -10.75 -6.66 -11.06
N ARG A 28 -10.65 -7.40 -12.16
CA ARG A 28 -10.98 -6.89 -13.51
C ARG A 28 -12.48 -6.78 -13.78
N VAL A 29 -13.26 -7.72 -13.26
CA VAL A 29 -14.72 -7.75 -13.44
C VAL A 29 -15.40 -6.78 -12.48
N ALA A 30 -14.75 -6.44 -11.36
CA ALA A 30 -15.24 -5.43 -10.45
C ALA A 30 -15.48 -4.10 -11.18
N PRO A 31 -16.65 -3.46 -10.99
CA PRO A 31 -16.94 -2.18 -11.62
C PRO A 31 -16.02 -1.10 -11.07
N GLY A 32 -15.03 -0.70 -11.88
CA GLY A 32 -14.07 0.34 -11.55
C GLY A 32 -13.00 0.43 -12.64
N ASP A 33 -12.83 1.61 -13.25
CA ASP A 33 -11.75 1.83 -14.21
C ASP A 33 -10.47 2.19 -13.42
N PRO A 34 -9.43 1.33 -13.40
CA PRO A 34 -8.21 1.59 -12.64
C PRO A 34 -7.51 2.87 -13.12
N VAL A 35 -7.70 3.26 -14.39
CA VAL A 35 -7.16 4.52 -14.92
C VAL A 35 -7.86 5.71 -14.27
N ARG A 36 -9.17 5.64 -14.04
CA ARG A 36 -9.90 6.69 -13.33
C ARG A 36 -9.54 6.78 -11.85
N MET A 37 -9.04 5.70 -11.25
CA MET A 37 -8.56 5.70 -9.87
C MET A 37 -7.14 6.26 -9.73
N MET A 38 -6.33 6.15 -10.79
CA MET A 38 -4.96 6.69 -10.82
C MET A 38 -4.90 8.16 -11.27
N VAL A 39 -5.81 8.61 -12.12
CA VAL A 39 -5.79 9.98 -12.66
C VAL A 39 -6.42 10.96 -11.67
N ASP A 40 -5.64 11.96 -11.25
CA ASP A 40 -6.14 13.05 -10.40
C ASP A 40 -7.31 13.79 -11.08
N PRO A 41 -8.38 14.15 -10.33
CA PRO A 41 -9.52 14.87 -10.89
C PRO A 41 -9.17 16.19 -11.60
N GLU A 42 -8.03 16.82 -11.27
CA GLU A 42 -7.54 18.02 -11.96
C GLU A 42 -6.96 17.71 -13.36
N GLN A 43 -6.33 16.56 -13.55
CA GLN A 43 -5.77 16.14 -14.84
C GLN A 43 -6.88 15.74 -15.83
N MET A 44 -8.05 15.30 -15.33
CA MET A 44 -9.22 15.01 -16.15
C MET A 44 -9.83 16.26 -16.81
N ARG A 45 -9.62 17.46 -16.26
CA ARG A 45 -10.23 18.72 -16.75
C ARG A 45 -9.54 19.30 -18.00
N GLY A 46 -8.31 18.89 -18.32
CA GLY A 46 -7.49 19.48 -19.38
C GLY A 46 -7.49 18.77 -20.74
N GLY A 47 -8.31 17.73 -20.93
CA GLY A 47 -8.30 16.89 -22.15
C GLY A 47 -8.59 15.42 -21.88
N GLY A 48 -9.50 15.16 -20.94
CA GLY A 48 -9.59 13.90 -20.18
C GLY A 48 -9.76 12.61 -20.99
N ALA A 49 -10.34 12.63 -22.19
CA ALA A 49 -10.55 11.39 -22.97
C ALA A 49 -9.25 10.86 -23.60
N ALA A 50 -8.45 11.73 -24.21
CA ALA A 50 -7.20 11.33 -24.88
C ALA A 50 -6.11 10.93 -23.86
N PHE A 51 -6.08 11.58 -22.70
CA PHE A 51 -5.14 11.25 -21.62
C PHE A 51 -5.47 9.90 -20.96
N ILE A 52 -6.75 9.57 -20.79
CA ILE A 52 -7.18 8.27 -20.27
C ILE A 52 -6.81 7.15 -21.24
N GLU A 53 -7.02 7.34 -22.54
CA GLU A 53 -6.69 6.31 -23.54
C GLU A 53 -5.17 6.08 -23.64
N ALA A 54 -4.37 7.15 -23.66
CA ALA A 54 -2.91 7.03 -23.60
C ALA A 54 -2.42 6.32 -22.32
N LYS A 55 -3.09 6.53 -21.18
CA LYS A 55 -2.79 5.81 -19.94
C LYS A 55 -3.24 4.35 -19.95
N ARG A 56 -4.31 4.00 -20.68
CA ARG A 56 -4.71 2.59 -20.88
C ARG A 56 -3.70 1.83 -21.72
N ASP A 57 -3.21 2.45 -22.78
CA ASP A 57 -2.16 1.90 -23.63
C ASP A 57 -0.86 1.68 -22.83
N GLU A 58 -0.44 2.66 -22.03
CA GLU A 58 0.77 2.58 -21.17
C GLU A 58 0.67 1.45 -20.13
N LEU A 59 -0.52 1.25 -19.57
CA LEU A 59 -0.78 0.18 -18.61
C LEU A 59 -1.07 -1.18 -19.28
N GLY A 60 -1.11 -1.23 -20.62
CA GLY A 60 -1.38 -2.44 -21.39
C GLY A 60 -2.77 -3.02 -21.19
N LEU A 61 -3.74 -2.19 -20.79
CA LEU A 61 -5.11 -2.61 -20.49
C LEU A 61 -5.83 -3.20 -21.71
N ASP A 62 -5.41 -2.81 -22.92
CA ASP A 62 -6.00 -3.23 -24.20
C ASP A 62 -5.56 -4.64 -24.66
N ARG A 63 -4.59 -5.25 -23.95
CA ARG A 63 -4.13 -6.62 -24.26
C ARG A 63 -5.11 -7.67 -23.76
N SER A 64 -5.04 -8.90 -24.29
CA SER A 64 -5.88 -9.99 -23.78
C SER A 64 -5.61 -10.27 -22.29
N ILE A 65 -6.64 -10.67 -21.53
CA ILE A 65 -6.56 -10.94 -20.08
C ILE A 65 -5.43 -11.94 -19.76
N VAL A 66 -5.22 -12.91 -20.63
CA VAL A 66 -4.19 -13.95 -20.48
C VAL A 66 -2.78 -13.36 -20.55
N VAL A 67 -2.53 -12.44 -21.49
CA VAL A 67 -1.21 -11.78 -21.63
C VAL A 67 -0.94 -10.87 -20.42
N GLN A 68 -1.96 -10.13 -19.96
CA GLN A 68 -1.81 -9.27 -18.79
C GLN A 68 -1.53 -10.06 -17.51
N TYR A 69 -2.21 -11.20 -17.32
CA TYR A 69 -1.92 -12.10 -16.21
C TYR A 69 -0.52 -12.71 -16.31
N GLY A 70 -0.09 -13.14 -17.49
CA GLY A 70 1.24 -13.71 -17.72
C GLY A 70 2.37 -12.71 -17.39
N HIS A 71 2.22 -11.45 -17.81
CA HIS A 71 3.19 -10.39 -17.49
C HIS A 71 3.24 -10.12 -15.98
N TRP A 72 2.09 -9.99 -15.33
CA TRP A 72 2.01 -9.79 -13.88
C TRP A 72 2.61 -10.97 -13.11
N LEU A 73 2.29 -12.21 -13.50
CA LEU A 73 2.80 -13.41 -12.85
C LEU A 73 4.32 -13.52 -13.01
N SER A 74 4.85 -13.22 -14.19
CA SER A 74 6.30 -13.21 -14.44
C SER A 74 7.02 -12.19 -13.55
N GLY A 75 6.49 -10.96 -13.45
CA GLY A 75 7.01 -9.95 -12.53
C GLY A 75 6.94 -10.41 -11.07
N ALA A 76 5.80 -10.94 -10.64
CA ALA A 76 5.58 -11.39 -9.27
C ALA A 76 6.56 -12.51 -8.86
N LEU A 77 6.88 -13.42 -9.77
CA LEU A 77 7.88 -14.47 -9.54
C LEU A 77 9.32 -13.92 -9.39
N HIS A 78 9.61 -12.75 -9.95
CA HIS A 78 10.89 -12.04 -9.78
C HIS A 78 10.87 -11.03 -8.62
N GLY A 79 9.78 -10.97 -7.86
CA GLY A 79 9.61 -10.05 -6.73
C GLY A 79 9.09 -8.65 -7.11
N ASP A 80 8.72 -8.44 -8.37
CA ASP A 80 8.05 -7.22 -8.82
C ASP A 80 6.52 -7.42 -8.85
N PHE A 81 5.85 -6.91 -7.82
CA PHE A 81 4.39 -6.95 -7.70
C PHE A 81 3.70 -5.75 -8.36
N GLY A 82 4.47 -4.83 -8.97
CA GLY A 82 3.98 -3.59 -9.56
C GLY A 82 3.67 -2.49 -8.53
N TYR A 83 2.88 -1.51 -8.97
CA TYR A 83 2.52 -0.32 -8.20
C TYR A 83 1.05 -0.35 -7.74
N SER A 84 0.79 0.22 -6.56
CA SER A 84 -0.58 0.41 -6.07
C SER A 84 -1.31 1.50 -6.86
N TYR A 85 -2.50 1.18 -7.39
CA TYR A 85 -3.38 2.13 -8.10
C TYR A 85 -3.81 3.33 -7.24
N VAL A 86 -3.93 3.15 -5.93
CA VAL A 86 -4.35 4.20 -5.00
C VAL A 86 -3.14 4.87 -4.36
N GLY A 87 -2.20 4.06 -3.86
CA GLY A 87 -1.08 4.53 -3.06
C GLY A 87 0.12 5.03 -3.86
N HIS A 88 0.15 4.85 -5.18
CA HIS A 88 1.24 5.24 -6.09
C HIS A 88 2.65 4.81 -5.60
N ARG A 89 2.70 3.69 -4.86
CA ARG A 89 3.91 3.14 -4.25
C ARG A 89 4.10 1.69 -4.69
N PRO A 90 5.35 1.20 -4.75
CA PRO A 90 5.62 -0.19 -5.09
C PRO A 90 4.98 -1.11 -4.05
N VAL A 91 4.26 -2.13 -4.54
CA VAL A 91 3.53 -3.08 -3.69
C VAL A 91 4.49 -3.87 -2.81
N SER A 92 5.71 -4.15 -3.28
CA SER A 92 6.78 -4.78 -2.50
C SER A 92 7.14 -4.01 -1.23
N ALA A 93 7.18 -2.67 -1.28
CA ALA A 93 7.44 -1.84 -0.09
C ALA A 93 6.29 -1.90 0.91
N VAL A 94 5.04 -1.86 0.41
CA VAL A 94 3.84 -1.98 1.25
C VAL A 94 3.80 -3.35 1.93
N LEU A 95 4.15 -4.43 1.22
CA LEU A 95 4.29 -5.76 1.82
C LEU A 95 5.39 -5.76 2.88
N GLY A 96 6.56 -5.19 2.59
CA GLY A 96 7.67 -5.08 3.53
C GLY A 96 7.30 -4.42 4.86
N GLU A 97 6.53 -3.32 4.82
CA GLU A 97 6.02 -2.63 6.02
C GLU A 97 5.09 -3.52 6.87
N ARG A 98 4.38 -4.46 6.24
CA ARG A 98 3.41 -5.35 6.91
C ARG A 98 4.04 -6.65 7.41
N LEU A 99 5.13 -7.10 6.80
CA LEU A 99 5.80 -8.35 7.17
C LEU A 99 6.35 -8.37 8.60
N GLY A 100 6.77 -7.22 9.15
CA GLY A 100 7.30 -7.15 10.52
C GLY A 100 6.24 -7.28 11.61
N PRO A 101 5.14 -6.51 11.57
CA PRO A 101 4.08 -6.59 12.57
C PRO A 101 3.31 -7.91 12.58
N THR A 102 3.13 -8.59 11.43
CA THR A 102 2.38 -9.84 11.34
C THR A 102 2.88 -10.95 12.29
N PRO A 103 4.18 -11.34 12.28
CA PRO A 103 4.69 -12.37 13.20
C PRO A 103 4.67 -11.92 14.65
N GLN A 104 4.82 -10.63 14.94
CA GLN A 104 4.71 -10.10 16.31
C GLN A 104 3.29 -10.29 16.85
N LEU A 105 2.28 -9.90 16.06
CA LEU A 105 0.87 -10.08 16.42
C LEU A 105 0.49 -11.55 16.48
N MET A 106 0.92 -12.35 15.51
CA MET A 106 0.65 -13.78 15.45
C MET A 106 1.29 -14.52 16.62
N GLY A 107 2.54 -14.19 16.96
CA GLY A 107 3.25 -14.77 18.10
C GLY A 107 2.60 -14.43 19.44
N ALA A 108 2.21 -13.16 19.64
CA ALA A 108 1.50 -12.74 20.85
C ALA A 108 0.14 -13.44 20.98
N ALA A 109 -0.63 -13.49 19.90
CA ALA A 109 -1.93 -14.17 19.87
C ALA A 109 -1.78 -15.67 20.15
N LEU A 110 -0.79 -16.33 19.54
CA LEU A 110 -0.52 -17.74 19.76
C LEU A 110 -0.12 -18.03 21.21
N ALA A 111 0.74 -17.21 21.81
CA ALA A 111 1.14 -17.37 23.20
C ALA A 111 -0.06 -17.28 24.16
N VAL A 112 -0.91 -16.26 23.99
CA VAL A 112 -2.14 -16.10 24.79
C VAL A 112 -3.09 -17.28 24.55
N ALA A 113 -3.30 -17.66 23.29
CA ALA A 113 -4.17 -18.78 22.94
C ALA A 113 -3.69 -20.10 23.57
N LEU A 114 -2.38 -20.39 23.56
CA LEU A 114 -1.82 -21.58 24.17
C LEU A 114 -2.01 -21.57 25.69
N VAL A 115 -1.67 -20.47 26.37
CA VAL A 115 -1.82 -20.38 27.83
C VAL A 115 -3.28 -20.59 28.25
N VAL A 116 -4.21 -19.90 27.60
CA VAL A 116 -5.64 -19.98 27.92
C VAL A 116 -6.21 -21.34 27.56
N SER A 117 -5.91 -21.87 26.37
CA SER A 117 -6.45 -23.15 25.91
C SER A 117 -5.93 -24.33 26.71
N ILE A 118 -4.63 -24.34 27.08
CA ILE A 118 -4.04 -25.39 27.92
C ILE A 118 -4.65 -25.33 29.32
N ALA A 119 -4.76 -24.14 29.93
CA ALA A 119 -5.33 -24.00 31.27
C ALA A 119 -6.80 -24.48 31.32
N LEU A 120 -7.62 -24.04 30.37
CA LEU A 120 -9.03 -24.48 30.26
C LEU A 120 -9.14 -25.98 29.93
N GLY A 121 -8.32 -26.47 28.99
CA GLY A 121 -8.33 -27.88 28.59
C GLY A 121 -7.93 -28.82 29.71
N VAL A 122 -6.87 -28.48 30.46
CA VAL A 122 -6.43 -29.26 31.64
C VAL A 122 -7.48 -29.21 32.74
N ALA A 123 -8.05 -28.03 33.03
CA ALA A 123 -9.09 -27.88 34.06
C ALA A 123 -10.35 -28.72 33.75
N ALA A 124 -10.81 -28.73 32.50
CA ALA A 124 -11.93 -29.55 32.06
C ALA A 124 -11.60 -31.06 32.14
N ALA A 125 -10.39 -31.46 31.72
CA ALA A 125 -9.96 -32.86 31.74
C ALA A 125 -9.83 -33.43 33.16
N VAL A 126 -9.28 -32.66 34.10
CA VAL A 126 -9.11 -33.11 35.50
C VAL A 126 -10.46 -33.19 36.22
N ARG A 127 -11.40 -32.28 35.93
CA ARG A 127 -12.73 -32.23 36.54
C ARG A 127 -13.83 -32.73 35.60
N ARG A 128 -13.62 -33.91 35.03
CA ARG A 128 -14.54 -34.54 34.08
C ARG A 128 -15.95 -34.72 34.66
N ASN A 129 -16.97 -34.55 33.82
CA ASN A 129 -18.40 -34.65 34.18
C ASN A 129 -18.86 -33.66 35.27
N THR A 130 -18.10 -32.58 35.50
CA THR A 130 -18.48 -31.51 36.43
C THR A 130 -18.97 -30.28 35.66
N SER A 131 -19.52 -29.29 36.36
CA SER A 131 -19.93 -28.01 35.77
C SER A 131 -18.80 -27.28 35.04
N VAL A 132 -17.53 -27.51 35.40
CA VAL A 132 -16.37 -26.92 34.72
C VAL A 132 -16.20 -27.51 33.31
N ASP A 133 -16.36 -28.82 33.18
CA ASP A 133 -16.27 -29.55 31.91
C ASP A 133 -17.40 -29.14 30.95
N TYR A 134 -18.64 -29.13 31.46
CA TYR A 134 -19.80 -28.64 30.69
C TYR A 134 -19.66 -27.16 30.31
N GLY A 135 -19.19 -26.30 31.22
CA GLY A 135 -18.97 -24.88 30.96
C GLY A 135 -17.90 -24.64 29.88
N ALA A 136 -16.78 -25.35 29.95
CA ALA A 136 -15.73 -25.28 28.92
C ALA A 136 -16.23 -25.76 27.55
N THR A 137 -17.03 -26.83 27.53
CA THR A 137 -17.62 -27.36 26.29
C THR A 137 -18.60 -26.37 25.65
N VAL A 138 -19.50 -25.78 26.44
CA VAL A 138 -20.44 -24.74 25.95
C VAL A 138 -19.68 -23.52 25.43
N LEU A 139 -18.65 -23.07 26.15
CA LEU A 139 -17.82 -21.96 25.74
C LEU A 139 -17.09 -22.24 24.42
N ASN A 140 -16.58 -23.46 24.22
CA ASN A 140 -15.93 -23.86 22.97
C ASN A 140 -16.93 -23.86 21.79
N ILE A 141 -18.13 -24.41 21.99
CA ILE A 141 -19.18 -24.40 20.95
C ILE A 141 -19.56 -22.97 20.61
N ALA A 142 -19.76 -22.10 21.61
CA ALA A 142 -20.05 -20.68 21.39
C ALA A 142 -18.92 -19.98 20.64
N ALA A 143 -17.66 -20.20 21.03
CA ALA A 143 -16.49 -19.58 20.39
C ALA A 143 -16.34 -19.96 18.90
N VAL A 144 -16.60 -21.23 18.55
CA VAL A 144 -16.53 -21.71 17.16
C VAL A 144 -17.74 -21.21 16.34
N SER A 145 -18.88 -21.00 16.98
CA SER A 145 -20.11 -20.55 16.30
C SER A 145 -20.07 -19.07 15.92
N VAL A 146 -19.30 -18.25 16.64
CA VAL A 146 -19.19 -16.82 16.35
C VAL A 146 -18.19 -16.59 15.20
N PRO A 147 -18.58 -15.89 14.13
CA PRO A 147 -17.65 -15.54 13.06
C PRO A 147 -16.44 -14.74 13.58
N PRO A 148 -15.20 -15.00 13.10
CA PRO A 148 -13.98 -14.42 13.67
C PRO A 148 -13.92 -12.89 13.69
N PHE A 149 -14.61 -12.22 12.74
CA PHE A 149 -14.61 -10.76 12.67
C PHE A 149 -15.35 -10.12 13.85
N PHE A 150 -16.38 -10.78 14.39
CA PHE A 150 -17.21 -10.24 15.47
C PHE A 150 -16.44 -10.03 16.78
N PRO A 151 -15.74 -11.04 17.35
CA PRO A 151 -14.92 -10.83 18.54
C PRO A 151 -13.75 -9.88 18.26
N GLY A 152 -13.29 -9.79 17.01
CA GLY A 152 -12.32 -8.77 16.59
C GLY A 152 -12.86 -7.35 16.78
N ILE A 153 -14.07 -7.06 16.29
CA ILE A 153 -14.72 -5.75 16.44
C ILE A 153 -15.03 -5.46 17.91
N VAL A 154 -15.58 -6.43 18.64
CA VAL A 154 -15.85 -6.30 20.09
C VAL A 154 -14.57 -6.03 20.85
N GLY A 155 -13.48 -6.73 20.53
CA GLY A 155 -12.16 -6.50 21.10
C GLY A 155 -11.68 -5.08 20.84
N ILE A 156 -11.74 -4.60 19.60
CA ILE A 156 -11.39 -3.21 19.28
C ILE A 156 -12.22 -2.23 20.11
N TYR A 157 -13.54 -2.43 20.21
CA TYR A 157 -14.42 -1.57 21.00
C TYR A 157 -14.03 -1.53 22.49
N LEU A 158 -13.84 -2.70 23.12
CA LEU A 158 -13.48 -2.81 24.53
C LEU A 158 -12.11 -2.19 24.83
N PHE A 159 -11.09 -2.50 24.03
CA PHE A 159 -9.73 -2.00 24.24
C PHE A 159 -9.54 -0.54 23.82
N SER A 160 -10.33 -0.04 22.87
CA SER A 160 -10.25 1.35 22.42
C SER A 160 -10.92 2.31 23.41
N LEU A 161 -12.08 1.92 23.96
CA LEU A 161 -12.87 2.77 24.85
C LEU A 161 -12.51 2.62 26.33
N ASN A 162 -12.08 1.44 26.78
CA ASN A 162 -11.66 1.21 28.16
C ASN A 162 -10.27 0.55 28.21
N PRO A 163 -9.19 1.30 27.91
CA PRO A 163 -7.85 0.73 27.91
C PRO A 163 -7.45 0.31 29.34
N PRO A 164 -7.16 -0.99 29.59
CA PRO A 164 -6.78 -1.48 30.92
C PRO A 164 -5.37 -1.05 31.36
N ALA A 165 -4.61 -0.35 30.51
CA ALA A 165 -3.24 0.07 30.78
C ALA A 165 -3.03 1.57 30.48
N PRO A 166 -2.22 2.30 31.26
CA PRO A 166 -1.80 3.65 30.93
C PRO A 166 -1.02 3.62 29.61
N ARG A 167 -1.49 4.37 28.61
CA ARG A 167 -0.87 4.42 27.29
C ARG A 167 0.58 4.93 27.43
N PRO A 168 1.62 4.18 27.03
CA PRO A 168 2.92 4.79 26.82
C PRO A 168 2.73 5.89 25.77
N ARG A 169 2.99 7.13 26.17
CA ARG A 169 2.82 8.35 25.36
C ARG A 169 3.90 8.47 24.27
N GLY A 170 4.25 7.36 23.62
CA GLY A 170 5.35 7.29 22.69
C GLY A 170 5.07 6.33 21.56
N ARG A 171 5.16 6.85 20.32
CA ARG A 171 5.24 6.11 19.05
C ARG A 171 3.92 5.66 18.41
N LEU A 172 2.91 6.51 18.44
CA LEU A 172 2.08 6.72 17.24
C LEU A 172 2.50 8.05 16.62
N GLU A 173 3.78 8.16 16.26
CA GLU A 173 4.18 9.17 15.29
C GLU A 173 3.61 8.68 13.96
N VAL A 174 2.42 9.21 13.62
CA VAL A 174 1.86 9.11 12.28
C VAL A 174 2.75 9.97 11.37
N ARG A 175 3.96 9.47 11.14
CA ARG A 175 5.01 10.08 10.32
C ARG A 175 4.61 9.86 8.86
N GLY A 176 3.62 10.61 8.38
CA GLY A 176 3.25 10.60 6.97
C GLY A 176 1.85 11.12 6.60
N ALA A 177 0.95 11.36 7.56
CA ALA A 177 -0.41 11.80 7.22
C ALA A 177 -0.63 13.32 7.26
N LEU A 178 0.35 14.10 7.73
CA LEU A 178 0.19 15.54 7.96
C LEU A 178 1.30 16.41 7.35
N SER A 179 1.86 16.00 6.20
CA SER A 179 2.75 16.85 5.39
C SER A 179 2.22 17.11 3.97
N ILE A 180 1.04 16.59 3.62
CA ILE A 180 0.47 16.77 2.27
C ILE A 180 -0.36 18.07 2.16
N THR A 181 -0.76 18.71 3.26
CA THR A 181 -1.66 19.88 3.23
C THR A 181 -0.98 21.22 3.52
N ALA A 182 0.34 21.34 3.30
CA ALA A 182 1.03 22.62 3.42
C ALA A 182 2.13 22.80 2.36
N ALA A 183 1.85 22.41 1.11
CA ALA A 183 2.56 22.98 -0.02
C ALA A 183 1.72 24.15 -0.55
N PRO A 184 2.15 25.43 -0.42
CA PRO A 184 1.48 26.52 -1.08
C PRO A 184 1.70 26.37 -2.60
N ARG A 185 0.76 25.70 -3.28
CA ARG A 185 0.65 25.78 -4.74
C ARG A 185 0.00 27.11 -5.10
N GLY A 186 0.76 28.19 -4.96
CA GLY A 186 0.52 29.40 -5.73
C GLY A 186 1.00 29.17 -7.18
N PRO A 187 0.36 29.79 -8.18
CA PRO A 187 0.78 29.65 -9.57
C PRO A 187 2.15 30.32 -9.72
N ARG A 188 3.22 29.52 -9.86
CA ARG A 188 4.52 30.03 -10.29
C ARG A 188 4.39 30.42 -11.76
N SER A 189 4.08 31.69 -11.98
CA SER A 189 4.13 32.34 -13.28
C SER A 189 5.56 32.26 -13.84
N ALA A 190 5.67 32.23 -15.16
CA ALA A 190 6.90 32.09 -15.96
C ALA A 190 8.01 33.15 -15.69
N CYS A 191 7.82 34.05 -14.72
CA CYS A 191 8.81 35.01 -14.25
C CYS A 191 9.88 34.37 -13.35
N ASP A 192 9.54 33.34 -12.57
CA ASP A 192 10.46 32.71 -11.58
C ASP A 192 11.58 31.88 -12.26
N GLN A 193 11.31 31.33 -13.45
CA GLN A 193 12.32 30.59 -14.23
C GLN A 193 13.43 31.48 -14.78
N ARG A 194 13.15 32.75 -15.13
CA ARG A 194 14.17 33.68 -15.67
C ARG A 194 15.17 34.15 -14.62
N GLU A 195 14.87 34.00 -13.33
CA GLU A 195 15.75 34.43 -12.25
C GLU A 195 16.75 33.32 -11.84
N GLN A 196 16.36 32.05 -11.94
CA GLN A 196 17.30 30.92 -11.80
C GLN A 196 18.28 30.80 -12.98
N GLU A 197 17.84 31.08 -14.21
CA GLU A 197 18.72 31.05 -15.38
C GLU A 197 19.79 32.17 -15.34
N LYS A 198 19.43 33.35 -14.80
CA LYS A 198 20.39 34.45 -14.57
C LYS A 198 21.44 34.12 -13.48
N SER A 199 21.09 33.30 -12.49
CA SER A 199 22.05 32.88 -11.45
C SER A 199 23.02 31.80 -11.95
N ALA A 200 22.59 30.93 -12.87
CA ALA A 200 23.46 29.93 -13.51
C ALA A 200 24.41 30.55 -14.55
N GLY A 201 23.98 31.58 -15.29
CA GLY A 201 24.83 32.32 -16.23
C GLY A 201 25.87 33.24 -15.59
N ARG A 202 25.68 33.64 -14.31
CA ARG A 202 26.62 34.53 -13.60
C ARG A 202 27.89 33.81 -13.11
N SER A 203 27.83 32.49 -12.90
CA SER A 203 29.01 31.72 -12.48
C SER A 203 29.97 31.39 -13.62
N ILE A 204 29.49 31.35 -14.87
CA ILE A 204 30.35 31.09 -16.04
C ILE A 204 31.02 32.39 -16.55
N LEU A 205 30.42 33.56 -16.28
CA LEU A 205 30.99 34.85 -16.69
C LEU A 205 31.98 35.47 -15.69
N SER A 206 32.15 34.91 -14.48
CA SER A 206 33.10 35.41 -13.47
C SER A 206 34.54 34.94 -13.69
N ILE A 207 34.80 33.98 -14.59
CA ILE A 207 36.16 33.53 -14.93
C ILE A 207 36.68 34.26 -16.20
N ARG A 208 35.81 34.96 -16.94
CA ARG A 208 36.17 35.62 -18.21
C ARG A 208 36.36 37.15 -18.12
N SER A 209 36.32 37.74 -16.92
CA SER A 209 36.53 39.18 -16.69
C SER A 209 37.94 39.56 -16.21
N ALA A 210 38.93 38.67 -16.35
CA ALA A 210 40.36 39.00 -16.18
C ALA A 210 41.03 39.50 -17.47
N LEU A 211 40.32 39.52 -18.60
CA LEU A 211 40.81 40.14 -19.84
C LEU A 211 39.80 41.19 -20.28
N GLY A 212 40.24 42.45 -20.22
CA GLY A 212 39.45 43.60 -20.61
C GLY A 212 39.02 43.53 -22.07
N THR A 213 37.76 43.87 -22.32
CA THR A 213 37.26 44.59 -23.50
C THR A 213 35.77 44.88 -23.30
N ARG A 214 35.43 46.17 -23.23
CA ARG A 214 34.07 46.70 -23.48
C ARG A 214 33.82 46.63 -25.01
N PRO A 215 32.59 46.61 -25.57
CA PRO A 215 31.57 47.63 -25.26
C PRO A 215 30.06 47.32 -25.55
N HIS A 216 29.26 48.36 -25.27
CA HIS A 216 27.96 48.80 -25.86
C HIS A 216 26.60 48.14 -25.52
N ARG A 217 25.75 48.98 -24.87
CA ARG A 217 24.27 49.02 -24.81
C ARG A 217 23.65 49.29 -26.22
N PRO A 218 22.30 49.28 -26.47
CA PRO A 218 21.15 49.38 -25.54
C PRO A 218 19.89 48.51 -25.85
N CYS A 219 18.91 48.58 -24.93
CA CYS A 219 17.51 48.19 -25.10
C CYS A 219 16.74 49.16 -26.02
N HIS A 220 15.74 48.71 -26.82
CA HIS A 220 14.42 49.37 -27.00
C HIS A 220 13.47 48.64 -27.99
N HIS A 221 12.15 48.88 -27.80
CA HIS A 221 10.94 48.54 -28.61
C HIS A 221 10.34 47.13 -28.38
N LEU A 222 9.17 46.92 -27.77
CA LEU A 222 7.91 47.67 -27.54
C LEU A 222 7.03 47.91 -28.78
N HIS A 223 5.95 47.12 -28.81
CA HIS A 223 4.59 47.34 -29.34
C HIS A 223 4.26 47.18 -30.82
N GLU A 224 3.14 46.48 -30.98
CA GLU A 224 2.22 46.40 -32.11
C GLU A 224 1.96 47.74 -32.81
N LEU A 225 2.19 47.77 -34.12
CA LEU A 225 1.25 48.04 -35.21
C LEU A 225 2.03 48.09 -36.54
#